data_AF-A0A174VCR7-F1
#
_entry.id   AF-A0A174VCR7-F1
#
_cell.length_a   1.000
_cell.length_b   1.000
_cell.length_c   1.000
_cell.angle_alpha   90.00
_cell.angle_beta   90.00
_cell.angle_gamma   90.00
#
_symmetry.space_group_name_H-M   'P 1'
#
loop_
_entity.id
_entity.type
_entity.pdbx_description
1 polymer ?
#
loop_
_entity_poly.entity_id
_entity_poly.type
_entity_poly.pdbx_seq_one_letter_code
_entity_poly.pdbx_strand_id
1 'polypeptide(L)'
;MKCIENYEEFSKISYNNYSLESKNMKTKRIKRPVCYLVGLLAFGLMLYSCLQDETDLDSQETTGKVIKGKNRELSIDVARSWYEARQTPVVTTRSVVTHFELMTKLHWKKGYENRKGKFEVVEVPLLTRGGAVLMDRETMEKYKEKERGKIRNISRMVIIKNLETGEIINFVMHIVGTYDYLMKAKHFEDNSYLYRAPDLSGSVYFYEPEGALVNGWQYEDGKIVATISQGTEEGSSMQDTIDTRGIVLKPVCHTESVYVEHNECNGFTYQDPEYGLSFGAECRKVGTWETVEVCIEVPTYEEDGNTGGQWDPNENTGGGGGGGYQPQSIAPKAKKLFTNHNMSDEEWKKLEDMLDKLTDDCMGGNLYKKLYNSTALNGNFISFRFVEEKEAIYDPSTRTLKLNKNMDSNELFHEMLHAYQYQNEKNYTSFVNARMNLDIEAHYAQYLYLKGSLEYDVCEWRQAVEVKKSRRHLAVMTLNDYLDDKGYLHEGMDQELVNSFVEFNIVEAFKRTIEYKDYKYDSNRDIQSNFANLREITKNC
;
A
#
# COMPACT_ATOMS: atom_id res chain seq x y z
N MET A 1 25.64 24.27 -19.79
CA MET A 1 25.51 25.65 -20.31
C MET A 1 24.41 25.61 -21.36
N LYS A 2 23.25 26.26 -21.17
CA LYS A 2 23.02 27.70 -21.39
C LYS A 2 23.51 28.06 -22.80
N CYS A 3 22.66 28.44 -23.74
CA CYS A 3 21.96 29.73 -23.74
C CYS A 3 21.03 29.78 -24.99
N ILE A 4 19.76 30.24 -24.89
CA ILE A 4 19.29 31.63 -25.16
C ILE A 4 19.20 31.89 -26.70
N GLU A 5 18.22 32.53 -27.35
CA GLU A 5 17.24 33.58 -27.02
C GLU A 5 16.10 33.61 -28.08
N ASN A 6 15.03 34.34 -27.74
CA ASN A 6 14.01 34.87 -28.66
C ASN A 6 14.59 35.89 -29.65
N TYR A 7 13.87 36.22 -30.73
CA TYR A 7 13.28 37.57 -30.89
C TYR A 7 12.41 37.71 -32.16
N GLU A 8 11.53 38.69 -32.05
CA GLU A 8 10.44 39.15 -32.92
C GLU A 8 10.89 39.68 -34.29
N GLU A 9 9.96 39.73 -35.26
CA GLU A 9 9.31 40.97 -35.73
C GLU A 9 8.93 40.93 -37.24
N PHE A 10 7.69 41.36 -37.51
CA PHE A 10 7.08 41.88 -38.75
C PHE A 10 7.81 41.76 -40.11
N SER A 11 7.09 41.30 -41.15
CA SER A 11 6.57 42.20 -42.21
C SER A 11 5.80 41.49 -43.34
N LYS A 12 4.66 42.11 -43.68
CA LYS A 12 3.91 42.23 -44.96
C LYS A 12 4.49 41.55 -46.21
N ILE A 13 3.59 40.96 -47.03
CA ILE A 13 3.42 41.07 -48.51
C ILE A 13 2.09 40.33 -48.85
N SER A 14 0.97 40.99 -49.17
CA SER A 14 0.51 41.53 -50.47
C SER A 14 0.18 40.51 -51.57
N TYR A 15 -1.13 40.28 -51.73
CA TYR A 15 -1.95 40.03 -52.93
C TYR A 15 -1.28 39.78 -54.30
N ASN A 16 -1.76 38.75 -55.02
CA ASN A 16 -2.65 38.97 -56.18
C ASN A 16 -3.29 37.69 -56.76
N ASN A 17 -4.62 37.79 -56.92
CA ASN A 17 -5.47 37.38 -58.06
C ASN A 17 -5.18 36.09 -58.82
N TYR A 18 -6.14 35.15 -58.78
CA TYR A 18 -6.74 34.61 -60.00
C TYR A 18 -8.26 34.40 -59.81
N SER A 19 -9.00 34.98 -60.77
CA SER A 19 -10.45 34.93 -60.94
C SER A 19 -10.87 33.61 -61.57
N LEU A 20 -12.02 33.04 -61.18
CA LEU A 20 -12.87 32.22 -62.05
C LEU A 20 -14.34 32.24 -61.58
N GLU A 21 -15.09 33.10 -62.27
CA GLU A 21 -16.46 32.96 -62.77
C GLU A 21 -17.55 32.29 -61.91
N SER A 22 -18.50 33.14 -61.52
CA SER A 22 -19.81 32.81 -60.99
C SER A 22 -20.70 32.07 -62.02
N LYS A 23 -21.22 30.90 -61.65
CA LYS A 23 -22.44 30.34 -62.23
C LYS A 23 -23.59 30.39 -61.22
N ASN A 24 -24.63 31.10 -61.64
CA ASN A 24 -25.93 31.25 -60.99
C ASN A 24 -26.47 29.95 -60.36
N MET A 25 -26.71 29.96 -59.05
CA MET A 25 -27.59 29.01 -58.39
C MET A 25 -28.74 29.74 -57.71
N LYS A 26 -29.94 29.44 -58.20
CA LYS A 26 -31.24 29.98 -57.80
C LYS A 26 -31.46 29.87 -56.28
N THR A 27 -31.78 31.00 -55.65
CA THR A 27 -32.26 31.08 -54.27
C THR A 27 -33.60 30.35 -54.13
N LYS A 28 -33.57 29.08 -53.73
CA LYS A 28 -34.74 28.41 -53.15
C LYS A 28 -34.84 28.84 -51.69
N ARG A 29 -35.86 29.64 -51.37
CA ARG A 29 -36.34 29.86 -50.00
C ARG A 29 -36.69 28.50 -49.40
N ILE A 30 -35.82 27.97 -48.54
CA ILE A 30 -36.16 26.85 -47.67
C ILE A 30 -37.26 27.34 -46.74
N LYS A 31 -38.44 26.72 -46.84
CA LYS A 31 -39.60 27.07 -46.04
C LYS A 31 -39.21 26.96 -44.57
N ARG A 32 -39.64 27.94 -43.77
CA ARG A 32 -39.41 28.05 -42.32
C ARG A 32 -39.66 26.78 -41.48
N PRO A 33 -40.51 25.77 -41.83
CA PRO A 33 -40.67 24.60 -40.95
C PRO A 33 -39.53 23.58 -41.05
N VAL A 34 -38.65 23.63 -42.05
CA VAL A 34 -37.52 22.69 -42.18
C VAL A 34 -36.39 23.04 -41.21
N CYS A 35 -36.16 24.32 -40.91
CA CYS A 35 -35.16 24.74 -39.93
C CYS A 35 -35.55 24.37 -38.49
N TYR A 36 -36.85 24.34 -38.16
CA TYR A 36 -37.32 23.90 -36.85
C TYR A 36 -37.15 22.38 -36.67
N LEU A 37 -37.33 21.57 -37.72
CA LEU A 37 -37.09 20.12 -37.67
C LEU A 37 -35.62 19.77 -37.52
N VAL A 38 -34.72 20.48 -38.20
CA VAL A 38 -33.27 20.31 -38.03
C VAL A 38 -32.82 20.80 -36.64
N GLY A 39 -33.40 21.89 -36.14
CA GLY A 39 -33.15 22.37 -34.78
C GLY A 39 -33.63 21.40 -33.70
N LEU A 40 -34.81 20.79 -33.87
CA LEU A 40 -35.34 19.75 -32.98
C LEU A 40 -34.55 18.45 -33.04
N LEU A 41 -34.03 18.07 -34.21
CA LEU A 41 -33.12 16.91 -34.36
C LEU A 41 -31.77 17.18 -33.70
N ALA A 42 -31.21 18.37 -33.85
CA ALA A 42 -29.96 18.75 -33.19
C ALA A 42 -30.12 18.85 -31.66
N PHE A 43 -31.24 19.39 -31.18
CA PHE A 43 -31.56 19.45 -29.76
C PHE A 43 -31.89 18.06 -29.21
N GLY A 44 -32.56 17.20 -29.99
CA GLY A 44 -32.79 15.80 -29.66
C GLY A 44 -31.51 14.96 -29.62
N LEU A 45 -30.51 15.26 -30.46
CA LEU A 45 -29.19 14.62 -30.41
C LEU A 45 -28.34 15.12 -29.24
N MET A 46 -28.45 16.40 -28.86
CA MET A 46 -27.83 16.95 -27.65
C MET A 46 -28.48 16.38 -26.37
N LEU A 47 -29.81 16.24 -26.37
CA LEU A 47 -30.53 15.58 -25.28
C LEU A 47 -30.24 14.07 -25.26
N TYR A 48 -30.09 13.41 -26.41
CA TYR A 48 -29.68 12.00 -26.49
C TYR A 48 -28.25 11.80 -26.00
N SER A 49 -27.31 12.71 -26.28
CA SER A 49 -25.96 12.63 -25.70
C SER A 49 -25.96 12.87 -24.19
N CYS A 50 -26.79 13.79 -23.68
CA CYS A 50 -26.95 13.99 -22.24
C CYS A 50 -27.68 12.82 -21.55
N LEU A 51 -28.65 12.19 -22.24
CA LEU A 51 -29.29 10.97 -21.77
C LEU A 51 -28.36 9.77 -21.86
N GLN A 52 -27.37 9.73 -22.78
CA GLN A 52 -26.35 8.69 -22.80
C GLN A 52 -25.36 8.85 -21.63
N ASP A 53 -25.12 10.08 -21.17
CA ASP A 53 -24.40 10.34 -19.91
C ASP A 53 -25.23 10.00 -18.65
N GLU A 54 -26.57 10.14 -18.68
CA GLU A 54 -27.45 9.76 -17.56
C GLU A 54 -27.96 8.31 -17.58
N THR A 55 -27.94 7.60 -18.70
CA THR A 55 -28.37 6.19 -18.78
C THR A 55 -27.25 5.20 -18.42
N ASP A 56 -26.01 5.67 -18.32
CA ASP A 56 -24.87 4.94 -17.73
C ASP A 56 -24.87 4.99 -16.18
N LEU A 57 -25.85 5.67 -15.58
CA LEU A 57 -26.00 5.82 -14.13
C LEU A 57 -26.84 4.73 -13.45
N ASP A 58 -27.54 3.85 -14.19
CA ASP A 58 -28.44 2.86 -13.56
C ASP A 58 -28.38 1.43 -14.16
N SER A 59 -27.43 1.11 -15.05
CA SER A 59 -27.24 -0.30 -15.46
C SER A 59 -26.41 -1.07 -14.45
N GLN A 60 -27.10 -1.57 -13.42
CA GLN A 60 -26.65 -2.59 -12.48
C GLN A 60 -26.41 -3.98 -13.16
N GLU A 61 -26.09 -4.03 -14.45
CA GLU A 61 -26.10 -5.25 -15.28
C GLU A 61 -24.99 -5.30 -16.36
N THR A 62 -23.78 -4.84 -16.05
CA THR A 62 -22.56 -5.30 -16.75
C THR A 62 -21.64 -6.05 -15.79
N THR A 63 -22.16 -7.08 -15.12
CA THR A 63 -21.37 -7.94 -14.24
C THR A 63 -20.47 -8.84 -15.09
N GLY A 64 -19.31 -8.32 -15.50
CA GLY A 64 -18.21 -9.16 -16.00
C GLY A 64 -17.32 -8.56 -17.10
N LYS A 65 -17.76 -7.51 -17.82
CA LYS A 65 -16.96 -6.93 -18.92
C LYS A 65 -16.04 -5.81 -18.44
N VAL A 66 -14.81 -5.80 -18.96
CA VAL A 66 -13.84 -4.71 -18.74
C VAL A 66 -14.25 -3.51 -19.58
N ILE A 67 -14.37 -2.35 -18.94
CA ILE A 67 -14.61 -1.07 -19.61
C ILE A 67 -13.28 -0.34 -19.71
N LYS A 68 -12.79 -0.13 -20.94
CA LYS A 68 -11.58 0.65 -21.23
C LYS A 68 -11.95 2.14 -21.33
N GLY A 69 -11.18 3.02 -20.72
CA GLY A 69 -11.40 4.46 -20.79
C GLY A 69 -11.39 5.14 -19.42
N LYS A 70 -11.77 6.41 -19.37
CA LYS A 70 -11.64 7.23 -18.16
C LYS A 70 -12.44 6.65 -17.00
N ASN A 71 -11.74 6.44 -15.89
CA ASN A 71 -12.29 6.11 -14.58
C ASN A 71 -13.05 7.32 -14.00
N ARG A 72 -14.00 7.05 -13.12
CA ARG A 72 -14.85 8.05 -12.46
C ARG A 72 -14.10 8.72 -11.31
N GLU A 73 -13.41 7.94 -10.48
CA GLU A 73 -12.73 8.43 -9.28
C GLU A 73 -11.21 8.27 -9.35
N LEU A 74 -10.71 7.16 -9.88
CA LEU A 74 -9.28 6.86 -9.96
C LEU A 74 -8.71 7.15 -11.36
N SER A 75 -8.55 8.44 -11.70
CA SER A 75 -7.85 8.84 -12.93
C SER A 75 -6.33 8.66 -12.81
N ILE A 76 -5.60 8.70 -13.94
CA ILE A 76 -4.12 8.64 -13.93
C ILE A 76 -3.49 9.71 -13.04
N ASP A 77 -4.00 10.95 -13.07
CA ASP A 77 -3.46 12.05 -12.26
C ASP A 77 -3.76 11.86 -10.76
N VAL A 78 -4.93 11.30 -10.43
CA VAL A 78 -5.30 10.96 -9.04
C VAL A 78 -4.42 9.83 -8.53
N ALA A 79 -4.26 8.76 -9.32
CA ALA A 79 -3.40 7.62 -8.97
C ALA A 79 -1.94 8.06 -8.80
N ARG A 80 -1.45 8.94 -9.68
CA ARG A 80 -0.11 9.53 -9.58
C ARG A 80 0.09 10.32 -8.30
N SER A 81 -0.84 11.22 -7.99
CA SER A 81 -0.77 12.04 -6.77
C SER A 81 -0.84 11.17 -5.52
N TRP A 82 -1.70 10.14 -5.53
CA TRP A 82 -1.82 9.17 -4.43
C TRP A 82 -0.53 8.37 -4.21
N TYR A 83 0.11 7.94 -5.31
CA TYR A 83 1.35 7.17 -5.29
C TYR A 83 2.54 8.02 -4.82
N GLU A 84 2.76 9.19 -5.44
CA GLU A 84 3.88 10.09 -5.13
C GLU A 84 3.82 10.65 -3.69
N ALA A 85 2.64 10.68 -3.06
CA ALA A 85 2.47 11.08 -1.66
C ALA A 85 2.86 9.99 -0.65
N ARG A 86 2.89 8.71 -1.06
CA ARG A 86 3.06 7.55 -0.17
C ARG A 86 4.34 6.75 -0.41
N GLN A 87 4.89 6.81 -1.62
CA GLN A 87 6.03 6.00 -2.02
C GLN A 87 7.10 6.81 -2.72
N THR A 88 8.32 6.30 -2.69
CA THR A 88 9.41 6.86 -3.47
C THR A 88 9.19 6.58 -4.96
N PRO A 89 9.60 7.49 -5.87
CA PRO A 89 9.31 7.40 -7.30
C PRO A 89 10.08 6.28 -8.04
N VAL A 90 10.89 5.49 -7.32
CA VAL A 90 11.66 4.36 -7.86
C VAL A 90 11.26 3.10 -7.11
N VAL A 91 10.76 2.13 -7.86
CA VAL A 91 10.31 0.82 -7.36
C VAL A 91 11.47 -0.16 -7.56
N THR A 92 11.84 -0.88 -6.51
CA THR A 92 12.79 -2.00 -6.59
C THR A 92 11.99 -3.29 -6.57
N THR A 93 12.06 -4.11 -7.62
CA THR A 93 11.72 -5.55 -7.44
C THR A 93 12.94 -6.24 -6.85
N ARG A 94 12.76 -6.97 -5.74
CA ARG A 94 13.85 -7.51 -4.92
C ARG A 94 13.64 -9.00 -4.70
N SER A 95 14.49 -9.82 -5.28
CA SER A 95 14.53 -11.23 -4.88
C SER A 95 15.21 -11.35 -3.51
N VAL A 96 14.49 -11.90 -2.54
CA VAL A 96 15.01 -12.16 -1.18
C VAL A 96 16.10 -13.23 -1.20
N VAL A 97 16.08 -14.14 -2.19
CA VAL A 97 17.04 -15.26 -2.29
C VAL A 97 18.34 -14.81 -2.97
N THR A 98 18.26 -14.02 -4.05
CA THR A 98 19.44 -13.65 -4.85
C THR A 98 19.91 -12.21 -4.65
N HIS A 99 19.21 -11.43 -3.82
CA HIS A 99 19.44 -9.98 -3.64
C HIS A 99 19.37 -9.18 -4.95
N PHE A 100 18.71 -9.74 -5.98
CA PHE A 100 18.55 -9.08 -7.26
C PHE A 100 17.63 -7.87 -7.12
N GLU A 101 18.12 -6.67 -7.44
CA GLU A 101 17.34 -5.42 -7.42
C GLU A 101 17.08 -4.92 -8.84
N LEU A 102 15.83 -4.97 -9.28
CA LEU A 102 15.43 -4.35 -10.53
C LEU A 102 14.85 -2.96 -10.27
N MET A 103 15.69 -1.95 -10.49
CA MET A 103 15.29 -0.55 -10.42
C MET A 103 14.35 -0.21 -11.58
N THR A 104 13.12 0.19 -11.27
CA THR A 104 12.11 0.55 -12.27
C THR A 104 11.58 1.97 -12.07
N LYS A 105 11.31 2.64 -13.19
CA LYS A 105 10.67 3.96 -13.22
C LYS A 105 9.29 3.87 -13.85
N LEU A 106 8.29 4.48 -13.21
CA LEU A 106 6.95 4.53 -13.75
C LEU A 106 6.85 5.48 -14.95
N HIS A 107 6.24 5.01 -16.05
CA HIS A 107 6.01 5.81 -17.25
C HIS A 107 4.55 6.28 -17.34
N TRP A 108 4.18 7.20 -16.44
CA TRP A 108 2.82 7.75 -16.29
C TRP A 108 2.15 8.18 -17.60
N LYS A 109 2.89 8.73 -18.55
CA LYS A 109 2.36 9.15 -19.87
C LYS A 109 1.82 8.00 -20.74
N LYS A 110 2.20 6.76 -20.45
CA LYS A 110 1.69 5.54 -21.10
C LYS A 110 0.74 4.75 -20.20
N GLY A 111 0.38 5.30 -19.03
CA GLY A 111 -0.64 4.70 -18.18
C GLY A 111 -1.98 4.71 -18.87
N TYR A 112 -2.84 3.76 -18.49
CA TYR A 112 -4.22 3.70 -18.97
C TYR A 112 -5.15 3.25 -17.86
N GLU A 113 -6.42 3.55 -18.07
CA GLU A 113 -7.51 3.42 -17.10
C GLU A 113 -8.46 2.33 -17.58
N ASN A 114 -8.81 1.43 -16.67
CA ASN A 114 -9.81 0.40 -16.90
C ASN A 114 -10.67 0.25 -15.64
N ARG A 115 -11.93 -0.15 -15.81
CA ARG A 115 -12.82 -0.50 -14.69
C ARG A 115 -13.55 -1.80 -14.95
N LYS A 116 -13.85 -2.53 -13.87
CA LYS A 116 -14.67 -3.75 -13.88
C LYS A 116 -15.36 -3.91 -12.54
N GLY A 117 -16.69 -4.03 -12.57
CA GLY A 117 -17.51 -4.14 -11.35
C GLY A 117 -17.25 -2.98 -10.40
N LYS A 118 -16.92 -3.29 -9.14
CA LYS A 118 -16.61 -2.32 -8.09
C LYS A 118 -15.18 -1.77 -8.11
N PHE A 119 -14.38 -2.13 -9.11
CA PHE A 119 -12.96 -1.78 -9.16
C PHE A 119 -12.64 -0.82 -10.30
N GLU A 120 -11.88 0.23 -9.97
CA GLU A 120 -11.20 1.08 -10.93
C GLU A 120 -9.71 0.85 -10.84
N VAL A 121 -9.06 0.68 -12.00
CA VAL A 121 -7.65 0.29 -12.11
C VAL A 121 -6.93 1.27 -13.01
N VAL A 122 -5.76 1.73 -12.56
CA VAL A 122 -4.77 2.45 -13.35
C VAL A 122 -3.55 1.55 -13.49
N GLU A 123 -3.20 1.17 -14.71
CA GLU A 123 -2.01 0.37 -15.00
C GLU A 123 -0.95 1.27 -15.64
N VAL A 124 0.23 1.33 -15.03
CA VAL A 124 1.33 2.19 -15.47
C VAL A 124 2.53 1.35 -15.88
N PRO A 125 3.00 1.43 -17.14
CA PRO A 125 4.18 0.69 -17.58
C PRO A 125 5.44 1.02 -16.78
N LEU A 126 6.21 -0.02 -16.45
CA LEU A 126 7.49 0.09 -15.76
C LEU A 126 8.65 0.12 -16.77
N LEU A 127 9.54 1.10 -16.61
CA LEU A 127 10.80 1.17 -17.32
C LEU A 127 11.89 0.53 -16.47
N THR A 128 12.31 -0.67 -16.84
CA THR A 128 13.37 -1.42 -16.17
C THR A 128 14.74 -0.91 -16.58
N ARG A 129 15.60 -0.58 -15.61
CA ARG A 129 17.01 -0.30 -15.89
C ARG A 129 17.65 -1.51 -16.58
N GLY A 130 18.37 -1.27 -17.68
CA GLY A 130 19.04 -2.34 -18.43
C GLY A 130 18.13 -3.18 -19.35
N GLY A 131 16.82 -2.90 -19.41
CA GLY A 131 15.88 -3.62 -20.30
C GLY A 131 15.64 -5.07 -19.89
N ALA A 132 15.47 -5.32 -18.60
CA ALA A 132 15.39 -6.65 -18.05
C ALA A 132 14.22 -7.47 -18.60
N VAL A 133 14.46 -8.76 -18.81
CA VAL A 133 13.47 -9.73 -19.28
C VAL A 133 13.53 -10.98 -18.42
N LEU A 134 12.37 -11.36 -17.89
CA LEU A 134 12.13 -12.61 -17.18
C LEU A 134 11.77 -13.70 -18.19
N MET A 135 12.37 -14.87 -18.04
CA MET A 135 12.12 -16.05 -18.87
C MET A 135 11.99 -17.27 -17.97
N ASP A 136 11.02 -18.13 -18.27
CA ASP A 136 11.03 -19.48 -17.71
C ASP A 136 12.22 -20.28 -18.29
N ARG A 137 12.57 -21.39 -17.63
CA ARG A 137 13.70 -22.23 -18.01
C ARG A 137 13.60 -22.72 -19.46
N GLU A 138 12.43 -23.17 -19.89
CA GLU A 138 12.22 -23.71 -21.24
C GLU A 138 12.43 -22.64 -22.31
N THR A 139 11.93 -21.42 -22.06
CA THR A 139 12.12 -20.26 -22.92
C THR A 139 13.59 -19.88 -23.03
N MET A 140 14.33 -19.87 -21.92
CA MET A 140 15.77 -19.64 -21.91
C MET A 140 16.51 -20.69 -22.76
N GLU A 141 16.18 -21.97 -22.58
CA GLU A 141 16.85 -23.07 -23.31
C GLU A 141 16.51 -23.09 -24.81
N LYS A 142 15.29 -22.72 -25.19
CA LYS A 142 14.82 -22.78 -26.58
C LYS A 142 15.15 -21.53 -27.40
N TYR A 143 15.22 -20.35 -26.80
CA TYR A 143 15.32 -19.12 -27.59
C TYR A 143 16.64 -19.02 -28.36
N LYS A 144 16.56 -18.49 -29.58
CA LYS A 144 17.72 -18.16 -30.41
C LYS A 144 17.90 -16.65 -30.42
N GLU A 145 19.13 -16.14 -30.49
CA GLU A 145 19.38 -14.68 -30.47
C GLU A 145 18.58 -13.91 -31.54
N LYS A 146 18.36 -14.51 -32.73
CA LYS A 146 17.52 -13.94 -33.80
C LYS A 146 16.04 -13.75 -33.41
N GLU A 147 15.55 -14.46 -32.40
CA GLU A 147 14.17 -14.42 -31.90
C GLU A 147 14.03 -13.50 -30.67
N ARG A 148 15.14 -12.89 -30.18
CA ARG A 148 15.17 -12.10 -28.95
C ARG A 148 14.15 -10.96 -28.91
N GLY A 149 13.86 -10.33 -30.05
CA GLY A 149 12.87 -9.26 -30.17
C GLY A 149 11.42 -9.70 -29.91
N LYS A 150 11.14 -11.01 -29.94
CA LYS A 150 9.84 -11.58 -29.59
C LYS A 150 9.73 -11.94 -28.10
N ILE A 151 10.85 -12.14 -27.42
CA ILE A 151 10.88 -12.45 -25.99
C ILE A 151 10.72 -11.15 -25.19
N ARG A 152 9.55 -10.97 -24.60
CA ARG A 152 9.14 -9.75 -23.91
C ARG A 152 8.22 -10.08 -22.74
N ASN A 153 8.25 -9.25 -21.70
CA ASN A 153 7.31 -9.31 -20.58
C ASN A 153 6.44 -8.06 -20.55
N ILE A 154 5.31 -8.16 -19.86
CA ILE A 154 4.51 -7.00 -19.49
C ILE A 154 4.80 -6.71 -18.03
N SER A 155 5.37 -5.54 -17.76
CA SER A 155 5.70 -5.09 -16.41
C SER A 155 4.96 -3.79 -16.12
N ARG A 156 4.02 -3.81 -15.18
CA ARG A 156 3.17 -2.65 -14.86
C ARG A 156 3.02 -2.49 -13.35
N MET A 157 3.04 -1.24 -12.89
CA MET A 157 2.47 -0.88 -11.60
C MET A 157 0.94 -0.87 -11.77
N VAL A 158 0.25 -1.63 -10.94
CA VAL A 158 -1.20 -1.66 -10.87
C VAL A 158 -1.62 -0.87 -9.64
N ILE A 159 -2.44 0.17 -9.82
CA ILE A 159 -3.08 0.91 -8.74
C ILE A 159 -4.57 0.65 -8.88
N ILE A 160 -5.17 0.04 -7.87
CA ILE A 160 -6.57 -0.38 -7.90
C ILE A 160 -7.31 0.25 -6.73
N LYS A 161 -8.50 0.79 -7.01
CA LYS A 161 -9.43 1.33 -6.03
C LYS A 161 -10.67 0.45 -5.96
N ASN A 162 -11.06 0.07 -4.75
CA ASN A 162 -12.38 -0.49 -4.47
C ASN A 162 -13.35 0.68 -4.24
N LEU A 163 -14.38 0.80 -5.09
CA LEU A 163 -15.36 1.88 -5.02
C LEU A 163 -16.33 1.74 -3.84
N GLU A 164 -16.52 0.54 -3.30
CA GLU A 164 -17.40 0.31 -2.13
C GLU A 164 -16.72 0.74 -0.83
N THR A 165 -15.44 0.39 -0.65
CA THR A 165 -14.69 0.68 0.58
C THR A 165 -13.90 1.99 0.51
N GLY A 166 -13.68 2.52 -0.70
CA GLY A 166 -12.79 3.66 -0.95
C GLY A 166 -11.29 3.32 -0.84
N GLU A 167 -10.95 2.07 -0.51
CA GLU A 167 -9.58 1.63 -0.31
C GLU A 167 -8.82 1.59 -1.64
N ILE A 168 -7.56 2.04 -1.61
CA ILE A 168 -6.65 2.04 -2.76
C ILE A 168 -5.40 1.26 -2.37
N ILE A 169 -5.02 0.29 -3.20
CA ILE A 169 -3.77 -0.45 -3.06
C ILE A 169 -2.96 -0.38 -4.35
N ASN A 170 -1.69 -0.74 -4.26
CA ASN A 170 -0.80 -0.85 -5.41
C ASN A 170 0.09 -2.10 -5.32
N PHE A 171 0.48 -2.63 -6.47
CA PHE A 171 1.40 -3.76 -6.60
C PHE A 171 2.01 -3.79 -8.00
N VAL A 172 3.15 -4.45 -8.12
CA VAL A 172 3.82 -4.68 -9.41
C VAL A 172 3.33 -5.99 -10.00
N MET A 173 2.94 -5.97 -11.28
CA MET A 173 2.53 -7.14 -12.03
C MET A 173 3.52 -7.41 -13.17
N HIS A 174 3.98 -8.66 -13.27
CA HIS A 174 4.77 -9.17 -14.38
C HIS A 174 4.04 -10.30 -15.10
N ILE A 175 3.82 -10.17 -16.42
CA ILE A 175 3.29 -11.25 -17.27
C ILE A 175 4.44 -11.77 -18.14
N VAL A 176 4.70 -13.07 -18.01
CA VAL A 176 5.77 -13.80 -18.70
C VAL A 176 5.13 -14.89 -19.55
N GLY A 177 5.17 -14.76 -20.87
CA GLY A 177 4.64 -15.79 -21.76
C GLY A 177 5.62 -16.96 -21.95
N THR A 178 5.11 -18.18 -22.17
CA THR A 178 5.96 -19.30 -22.60
C THR A 178 6.50 -19.05 -24.00
N TYR A 179 7.61 -19.71 -24.37
CA TYR A 179 8.21 -19.61 -25.69
C TYR A 179 7.19 -19.81 -26.82
N ASP A 180 6.43 -20.91 -26.77
CA ASP A 180 5.47 -21.26 -27.83
C ASP A 180 4.34 -20.24 -27.95
N TYR A 181 3.88 -19.68 -26.84
CA TYR A 181 2.89 -18.61 -26.83
C TYR A 181 3.47 -17.32 -27.44
N LEU A 182 4.64 -16.88 -26.99
CA LEU A 182 5.30 -15.66 -27.48
C LEU A 182 5.63 -15.73 -28.98
N MET A 183 5.91 -16.92 -29.52
CA MET A 183 6.16 -17.10 -30.95
C MET A 183 4.91 -16.88 -31.82
N LYS A 184 3.72 -17.13 -31.28
CA LYS A 184 2.43 -17.08 -31.98
C LYS A 184 1.62 -15.81 -31.66
N ALA A 185 1.80 -15.26 -30.46
CA ALA A 185 1.01 -14.15 -29.94
C ALA A 185 1.20 -12.87 -30.77
N LYS A 186 0.10 -12.37 -31.34
CA LYS A 186 0.09 -11.10 -32.10
C LYS A 186 -0.11 -9.88 -31.21
N HIS A 187 -0.90 -10.04 -30.14
CA HIS A 187 -1.34 -8.95 -29.25
C HIS A 187 -1.04 -9.28 -27.78
N PHE A 188 0.20 -9.66 -27.49
CA PHE A 188 0.61 -9.98 -26.13
C PHE A 188 0.34 -8.80 -25.18
N GLU A 189 0.62 -7.58 -25.64
CA GLU A 189 0.47 -6.31 -24.91
C GLU A 189 -0.96 -5.99 -24.44
N ASP A 190 -1.98 -6.63 -25.01
CA ASP A 190 -3.38 -6.45 -24.63
C ASP A 190 -3.72 -7.08 -23.29
N ASN A 191 -2.94 -8.07 -22.84
CA ASN A 191 -3.08 -8.64 -21.49
C ASN A 191 -2.88 -7.53 -20.45
N SER A 192 -3.71 -7.50 -19.42
CA SER A 192 -3.78 -6.48 -18.38
C SER A 192 -4.24 -7.11 -17.06
N TYR A 193 -4.31 -6.33 -15.97
CA TYR A 193 -4.78 -6.87 -14.69
C TYR A 193 -6.24 -7.38 -14.78
N LEU A 194 -7.10 -6.63 -15.48
CA LEU A 194 -8.52 -6.93 -15.62
C LEU A 194 -8.86 -7.85 -16.81
N TYR A 195 -7.91 -8.09 -17.71
CA TYR A 195 -8.14 -8.85 -18.94
C TYR A 195 -6.96 -9.74 -19.30
N ARG A 196 -7.22 -11.02 -19.59
CA ARG A 196 -6.24 -11.98 -20.09
C ARG A 196 -6.71 -12.53 -21.43
N ALA A 197 -5.78 -12.73 -22.34
CA ALA A 197 -6.05 -13.39 -23.61
C ALA A 197 -6.54 -14.82 -23.33
N PRO A 198 -7.59 -15.30 -24.01
CA PRO A 198 -8.12 -16.66 -23.81
C PRO A 198 -7.13 -17.79 -24.11
N ASP A 199 -6.06 -17.49 -24.84
CA ASP A 199 -4.99 -18.41 -25.23
C ASP A 199 -3.69 -18.15 -24.45
N LEU A 200 -3.72 -17.33 -23.39
CA LEU A 200 -2.55 -17.01 -22.59
C LEU A 200 -1.94 -18.30 -22.02
N SER A 201 -0.69 -18.56 -22.39
CA SER A 201 0.13 -19.59 -21.74
C SER A 201 1.41 -18.94 -21.21
N GLY A 202 1.69 -19.12 -19.93
CA GLY A 202 2.77 -18.42 -19.23
C GLY A 202 2.44 -18.17 -17.76
N SER A 203 3.23 -17.31 -17.11
CA SER A 203 3.10 -17.02 -15.69
C SER A 203 2.79 -15.54 -15.44
N VAL A 204 1.94 -15.26 -14.47
CA VAL A 204 1.66 -13.92 -13.97
C VAL A 204 2.14 -13.84 -12.53
N TYR A 205 3.03 -12.90 -12.25
CA TYR A 205 3.60 -12.68 -10.93
C TYR A 205 3.13 -11.34 -10.38
N PHE A 206 2.88 -11.30 -9.07
CA PHE A 206 2.57 -10.09 -8.34
C PHE A 206 3.57 -9.86 -7.21
N TYR A 207 4.09 -8.65 -7.15
CA TYR A 207 5.07 -8.23 -6.15
C TYR A 207 4.56 -7.01 -5.39
N GLU A 208 4.98 -6.87 -4.14
CA GLU A 208 4.89 -5.61 -3.44
C GLU A 208 5.72 -4.55 -4.21
N PRO A 209 5.37 -3.25 -4.17
CA PRO A 209 6.19 -2.18 -4.75
C PRO A 209 7.64 -2.17 -4.23
N GLU A 210 7.87 -2.71 -3.04
CA GLU A 210 9.16 -2.85 -2.38
C GLU A 210 9.94 -4.09 -2.85
N GLY A 211 9.25 -5.00 -3.56
CA GLY A 211 9.85 -6.01 -4.41
C GLY A 211 9.72 -7.45 -3.96
N ALA A 212 9.08 -7.74 -2.82
CA ALA A 212 8.79 -9.08 -2.36
C ALA A 212 7.71 -9.76 -3.24
N LEU A 213 7.88 -11.05 -3.55
CA LEU A 213 6.87 -11.82 -4.29
C LEU A 213 5.68 -12.09 -3.37
N VAL A 214 4.50 -11.63 -3.79
CA VAL A 214 3.26 -11.79 -3.03
C VAL A 214 2.59 -13.12 -3.39
N ASN A 215 2.31 -13.29 -4.68
CA ASN A 215 1.74 -14.51 -5.24
C ASN A 215 1.90 -14.49 -6.77
N GLY A 216 1.64 -15.62 -7.41
CA GLY A 216 1.53 -15.70 -8.86
C GLY A 216 0.70 -16.89 -9.33
N TRP A 217 0.50 -16.97 -10.64
CA TRP A 217 -0.33 -17.96 -11.29
C TRP A 217 0.29 -18.42 -12.59
N GLN A 218 0.26 -19.73 -12.84
CA GLN A 218 0.64 -20.31 -14.11
C GLN A 218 -0.61 -20.59 -14.95
N TYR A 219 -0.54 -20.23 -16.24
CA TYR A 219 -1.60 -20.37 -17.21
C TYR A 219 -1.22 -21.32 -18.34
N GLU A 220 -2.17 -22.13 -18.76
CA GLU A 220 -2.15 -22.93 -19.98
C GLU A 220 -3.48 -22.74 -20.72
N ASP A 221 -3.42 -22.28 -21.97
CA ASP A 221 -4.60 -21.95 -22.80
C ASP A 221 -5.66 -21.11 -22.04
N GLY A 222 -5.19 -20.07 -21.35
CA GLY A 222 -6.00 -19.12 -20.60
C GLY A 222 -6.55 -19.65 -19.27
N LYS A 223 -6.25 -20.88 -18.88
CA LYS A 223 -6.67 -21.49 -17.62
C LYS A 223 -5.53 -21.54 -16.63
N ILE A 224 -5.83 -21.32 -15.36
CA ILE A 224 -4.87 -21.51 -14.26
C ILE A 224 -4.61 -23.00 -14.09
N VAL A 225 -3.34 -23.36 -13.98
CA VAL A 225 -2.88 -24.74 -13.77
C VAL A 225 -2.02 -24.90 -12.52
N ALA A 226 -1.49 -23.80 -11.97
CA ALA A 226 -0.70 -23.79 -10.74
C ALA A 226 -0.70 -22.42 -10.07
N THR A 227 -0.44 -22.43 -8.76
CA THR A 227 -0.13 -21.24 -7.97
C THR A 227 1.38 -21.10 -7.78
N ILE A 228 1.85 -19.87 -7.64
CA ILE A 228 3.26 -19.53 -7.45
C ILE A 228 3.41 -18.77 -6.13
N SER A 229 4.33 -19.24 -5.28
CA SER A 229 4.71 -18.64 -4.00
C SER A 229 6.21 -18.42 -3.93
N GLN A 230 6.64 -17.64 -2.94
CA GLN A 230 8.06 -17.46 -2.66
C GLN A 230 8.65 -18.76 -2.09
N GLY A 231 9.66 -19.33 -2.76
CA GLY A 231 10.33 -20.54 -2.29
C GLY A 231 11.42 -20.23 -1.25
N THR A 232 11.45 -20.98 -0.15
CA THR A 232 12.58 -21.04 0.79
C THR A 232 13.22 -22.43 0.75
N GLU A 233 14.54 -22.51 0.98
CA GLU A 233 15.26 -23.81 1.05
C GLU A 233 14.71 -24.72 2.17
N GLU A 234 14.18 -24.13 3.25
CA GLU A 234 13.60 -24.85 4.39
C GLU A 234 12.18 -25.39 4.11
N GLY A 235 11.35 -24.66 3.34
CA GLY A 235 10.01 -25.10 2.94
C GLY A 235 10.03 -26.38 2.10
N SER A 236 11.00 -26.49 1.18
CA SER A 236 11.21 -27.71 0.38
C SER A 236 11.56 -28.94 1.21
N SER A 237 12.17 -28.79 2.39
CA SER A 237 12.54 -29.92 3.25
C SER A 237 11.38 -30.48 4.09
N MET A 238 10.31 -29.70 4.28
CA MET A 238 9.15 -30.08 5.10
C MET A 238 8.09 -30.87 4.33
N GLN A 239 8.03 -30.77 2.99
CA GLN A 239 7.09 -31.55 2.17
C GLN A 239 7.40 -33.05 2.17
N ASP A 240 8.67 -33.45 2.29
CA ASP A 240 9.09 -34.86 2.22
C ASP A 240 8.77 -35.68 3.49
N THR A 241 8.31 -35.05 4.59
CA THR A 241 8.18 -35.71 5.90
C THR A 241 6.76 -35.83 6.47
N ILE A 242 5.73 -35.34 5.78
CA ILE A 242 4.34 -35.44 6.27
C ILE A 242 3.60 -36.60 5.60
N ASP A 243 3.91 -37.80 6.07
CA ASP A 243 3.17 -39.03 5.77
C ASP A 243 2.09 -39.24 6.85
N THR A 244 0.98 -38.51 6.75
CA THR A 244 -0.20 -38.71 7.61
C THR A 244 -1.28 -39.50 6.89
N ARG A 245 -1.65 -40.63 7.49
CA ARG A 245 -2.71 -41.55 7.05
C ARG A 245 -4.06 -40.81 6.94
N GLY A 246 -4.38 -40.36 5.73
CA GLY A 246 -5.67 -39.83 5.32
C GLY A 246 -5.52 -39.27 3.91
N ILE A 247 -6.25 -39.81 2.93
CA ILE A 247 -6.18 -39.34 1.54
C ILE A 247 -6.82 -37.94 1.48
N VAL A 248 -5.98 -36.93 1.66
CA VAL A 248 -6.19 -35.57 1.17
C VAL A 248 -5.11 -35.40 0.10
N LEU A 249 -5.53 -35.33 -1.17
CA LEU A 249 -4.60 -35.12 -2.29
C LEU A 249 -4.01 -33.72 -2.13
N LYS A 250 -2.81 -33.64 -1.54
CA LYS A 250 -2.05 -32.41 -1.41
C LYS A 250 -1.64 -31.90 -2.81
N PRO A 251 -1.65 -30.58 -3.06
CA PRO A 251 -1.04 -30.03 -4.26
C PRO A 251 0.41 -30.52 -4.37
N VAL A 252 0.81 -30.95 -5.56
CA VAL A 252 2.20 -31.35 -5.82
C VAL A 252 2.99 -30.07 -6.03
N CYS A 253 3.79 -29.71 -5.04
CA CYS A 253 4.65 -28.53 -5.11
C CYS A 253 6.07 -28.94 -5.51
N HIS A 254 6.68 -28.17 -6.41
CA HIS A 254 8.06 -28.31 -6.82
C HIS A 254 8.68 -26.93 -6.98
N THR A 255 10.01 -26.86 -6.95
CA THR A 255 10.73 -25.61 -7.18
C THR A 255 11.03 -25.44 -8.67
N GLU A 256 10.80 -24.22 -9.18
CA GLU A 256 11.16 -23.82 -10.53
C GLU A 256 12.17 -22.66 -10.50
N SER A 257 12.95 -22.52 -11.57
CA SER A 257 13.91 -21.44 -11.73
C SER A 257 13.47 -20.47 -12.84
N VAL A 258 13.38 -19.19 -12.51
CA VAL A 258 13.10 -18.08 -13.43
C VAL A 258 14.40 -17.36 -13.75
N TYR A 259 14.71 -17.20 -15.03
CA TYR A 259 15.93 -16.49 -15.46
C TYR A 259 15.62 -15.02 -15.72
N VAL A 260 16.44 -14.13 -15.16
CA VAL A 260 16.34 -12.68 -15.40
C VAL A 260 17.58 -12.22 -16.17
N GLU A 261 17.38 -11.74 -17.40
CA GLU A 261 18.44 -11.17 -18.26
C GLU A 261 18.33 -9.65 -18.26
N HIS A 262 19.43 -8.91 -18.02
CA HIS A 262 19.47 -7.45 -18.09
C HIS A 262 20.84 -6.91 -18.56
N ASN A 263 20.89 -5.64 -18.96
CA ASN A 263 22.15 -4.97 -19.30
C ASN A 263 22.72 -4.18 -18.11
N GLU A 264 23.96 -4.49 -17.73
CA GLU A 264 24.78 -3.65 -16.88
C GLU A 264 25.59 -2.69 -17.74
N CYS A 265 25.30 -1.39 -17.63
CA CYS A 265 26.00 -0.35 -18.37
C CYS A 265 26.89 0.48 -17.46
N ASN A 266 28.19 0.51 -17.77
CA ASN A 266 29.18 1.35 -17.13
C ASN A 266 29.47 2.57 -18.01
N GLY A 267 29.26 3.76 -17.46
CA GLY A 267 29.65 5.01 -18.11
C GLY A 267 31.15 5.21 -18.03
N PHE A 268 31.77 5.61 -19.13
CA PHE A 268 33.17 6.02 -19.17
C PHE A 268 33.30 7.35 -19.88
N THR A 269 34.33 8.12 -19.52
CA THR A 269 34.67 9.37 -20.18
C THR A 269 35.91 9.15 -21.04
N TYR A 270 35.90 9.65 -22.27
CA TYR A 270 37.06 9.64 -23.15
C TYR A 270 37.23 11.01 -23.80
N GLN A 271 38.45 11.30 -24.25
CA GLN A 271 38.77 12.60 -24.83
C GLN A 271 38.78 12.47 -26.36
N ASP A 272 37.78 13.07 -26.99
CA ASP A 272 37.65 13.11 -28.44
C ASP A 272 38.54 14.22 -29.02
N PRO A 273 39.43 13.92 -29.98
CA PRO A 273 40.35 14.93 -30.55
C PRO A 273 39.66 16.08 -31.29
N GLU A 274 38.43 15.88 -31.77
CA GLU A 274 37.67 16.85 -32.57
C GLU A 274 36.62 17.59 -31.72
N TYR A 275 36.03 16.91 -30.73
CA TYR A 275 34.90 17.43 -29.93
C TYR A 275 35.17 17.58 -28.42
N GLY A 276 36.35 17.20 -27.93
CA GLY A 276 36.72 17.32 -26.50
C GLY A 276 36.16 16.20 -25.62
N LEU A 277 35.96 16.47 -24.32
CA LEU A 277 35.52 15.46 -23.34
C LEU A 277 34.16 14.88 -23.72
N SER A 278 34.14 13.58 -24.06
CA SER A 278 32.97 12.83 -24.50
C SER A 278 32.65 11.69 -23.54
N PHE A 279 31.41 11.22 -23.59
CA PHE A 279 30.88 10.18 -22.71
C PHE A 279 30.49 8.96 -23.54
N GLY A 280 31.00 7.79 -23.15
CA GLY A 280 30.61 6.50 -23.68
C GLY A 280 29.91 5.67 -22.61
N ALA A 281 29.14 4.67 -23.03
CA ALA A 281 28.60 3.65 -22.15
C ALA A 281 28.94 2.29 -22.73
N GLU A 282 29.60 1.45 -21.95
CA GLU A 282 29.80 0.05 -22.28
C GLU A 282 28.78 -0.78 -21.51
N CYS A 283 27.94 -1.52 -22.24
CA CYS A 283 26.92 -2.36 -21.66
C CYS A 283 27.28 -3.83 -21.86
N ARG A 284 27.22 -4.62 -20.78
CA ARG A 284 27.32 -6.08 -20.83
C ARG A 284 26.00 -6.71 -20.42
N LYS A 285 25.62 -7.80 -21.07
CA LYS A 285 24.47 -8.61 -20.65
C LYS A 285 24.87 -9.44 -19.44
N VAL A 286 24.05 -9.42 -18.40
CA VAL A 286 24.18 -10.22 -17.19
C VAL A 286 22.85 -10.92 -16.96
N GLY A 287 22.87 -12.13 -16.41
CA GLY A 287 21.63 -12.76 -15.98
C GLY A 287 21.82 -13.70 -14.81
N THR A 288 20.71 -13.87 -14.09
CA THR A 288 20.65 -14.53 -12.79
C THR A 288 19.42 -15.43 -12.73
N TRP A 289 19.51 -16.56 -12.03
CA TRP A 289 18.39 -17.46 -11.79
C TRP A 289 17.74 -17.15 -10.44
N GLU A 290 16.42 -17.12 -10.40
CA GLU A 290 15.60 -16.97 -9.19
C GLU A 290 14.80 -18.24 -8.95
N THR A 291 14.70 -18.69 -7.71
CA THR A 291 13.93 -19.88 -7.35
C THR A 291 12.55 -19.48 -6.85
N VAL A 292 11.51 -20.09 -7.42
CA VAL A 292 10.11 -19.95 -7.00
C VAL A 292 9.55 -21.33 -6.63
N GLU A 293 8.55 -21.36 -5.76
CA GLU A 293 7.79 -22.58 -5.48
C GLU A 293 6.51 -22.56 -6.32
N VAL A 294 6.26 -23.65 -7.04
CA VAL A 294 5.10 -23.84 -7.91
C VAL A 294 4.30 -25.03 -7.38
N CYS A 295 3.04 -24.80 -7.07
CA CYS A 295 2.14 -25.83 -6.58
C CYS A 295 1.07 -26.13 -7.63
N ILE A 296 1.13 -27.33 -8.21
CA ILE A 296 0.19 -27.77 -9.25
C ILE A 296 -1.20 -27.95 -8.64
N GLU A 297 -2.18 -27.26 -9.22
CA GLU A 297 -3.59 -27.46 -8.89
C GLU A 297 -4.04 -28.79 -9.52
N VAL A 298 -4.07 -29.86 -8.72
CA VAL A 298 -4.57 -31.15 -9.21
C VAL A 298 -6.09 -31.03 -9.41
N PRO A 299 -6.65 -31.42 -10.57
CA PRO A 299 -8.07 -31.28 -10.82
C PRO A 299 -8.86 -32.14 -9.83
N THR A 300 -9.43 -31.48 -8.83
CA THR A 300 -10.48 -32.07 -8.00
C THR A 300 -11.80 -31.77 -8.70
N TYR A 301 -12.58 -32.83 -8.91
CA TYR A 301 -13.99 -32.71 -9.29
C TYR A 301 -14.78 -32.29 -8.04
N GLU A 302 -14.54 -31.08 -7.55
CA GLU A 302 -15.39 -30.43 -6.55
C GLU A 302 -15.69 -29.01 -7.01
N GLU A 303 -16.97 -28.68 -6.95
CA GLU A 303 -17.52 -27.37 -7.31
C GLU A 303 -16.78 -26.25 -6.56
N ASP A 304 -16.24 -25.32 -7.34
CA ASP A 304 -16.12 -23.90 -7.00
C ASP A 304 -15.52 -23.58 -5.61
N GLY A 305 -14.31 -24.10 -5.37
CA GLY A 305 -13.41 -23.51 -4.37
C GLY A 305 -12.98 -22.13 -4.84
N ASN A 306 -13.75 -21.11 -4.47
CA ASN A 306 -13.50 -19.71 -4.77
C ASN A 306 -12.19 -19.27 -4.09
N THR A 307 -11.06 -19.45 -4.78
CA THR A 307 -9.73 -19.04 -4.33
C THR A 307 -9.54 -17.53 -4.41
N GLY A 308 -10.52 -16.75 -4.86
CA GLY A 308 -10.43 -15.29 -4.99
C GLY A 308 -10.07 -14.58 -3.68
N GLY A 309 -9.08 -13.69 -3.75
CA GLY A 309 -8.73 -12.79 -2.65
C GLY A 309 -9.53 -11.49 -2.76
N GLN A 310 -9.66 -10.75 -1.65
CA GLN A 310 -10.40 -9.47 -1.53
C GLN A 310 -10.18 -8.44 -2.68
N TRP A 311 -9.06 -8.57 -3.40
CA TRP A 311 -8.64 -7.69 -4.50
C TRP A 311 -8.71 -8.33 -5.90
N ASP A 312 -9.44 -9.43 -6.05
CA ASP A 312 -9.66 -10.08 -7.34
C ASP A 312 -10.98 -9.65 -8.01
N PRO A 313 -10.92 -8.85 -9.08
CA PRO A 313 -12.10 -8.40 -9.83
C PRO A 313 -12.74 -9.50 -10.69
N ASN A 314 -12.20 -10.73 -10.67
CA ASN A 314 -12.64 -11.86 -11.47
C ASN A 314 -13.33 -12.98 -10.66
N GLU A 315 -13.65 -12.76 -9.38
CA GLU A 315 -14.30 -13.74 -8.47
C GLU A 315 -15.61 -14.35 -8.96
N ASN A 316 -16.32 -13.71 -9.90
CA ASN A 316 -17.68 -14.11 -10.31
C ASN A 316 -17.87 -14.35 -11.82
N THR A 317 -16.81 -14.54 -12.59
CA THR A 317 -16.95 -14.87 -14.03
C THR A 317 -16.96 -16.39 -14.22
N GLY A 318 -18.12 -16.96 -14.53
CA GLY A 318 -18.37 -18.41 -14.73
C GLY A 318 -17.66 -19.06 -15.92
N GLY A 319 -16.37 -18.80 -16.10
CA GLY A 319 -15.52 -19.42 -17.09
C GLY A 319 -14.05 -19.09 -16.85
N GLY A 320 -13.32 -20.02 -16.23
CA GLY A 320 -11.87 -19.96 -16.01
C GLY A 320 -11.47 -19.11 -14.80
N GLY A 321 -10.84 -19.74 -13.80
CA GLY A 321 -10.45 -19.14 -12.53
C GLY A 321 -9.74 -17.79 -12.66
N GLY A 322 -10.18 -16.83 -11.84
CA GLY A 322 -9.55 -15.52 -11.69
C GLY A 322 -8.26 -15.64 -10.88
N GLY A 323 -7.12 -15.47 -11.53
CA GLY A 323 -5.82 -15.47 -10.86
C GLY A 323 -5.41 -14.05 -10.49
N GLY A 324 -6.10 -13.42 -9.55
CA GLY A 324 -5.86 -12.04 -9.11
C GLY A 324 -4.65 -11.85 -8.20
N TYR A 325 -4.42 -10.58 -7.83
CA TYR A 325 -3.49 -10.22 -6.76
C TYR A 325 -4.03 -10.72 -5.43
N GLN A 326 -3.24 -11.51 -4.71
CA GLN A 326 -3.61 -12.08 -3.43
C GLN A 326 -2.53 -11.75 -2.41
N PRO A 327 -2.61 -10.57 -1.77
CA PRO A 327 -1.74 -10.28 -0.67
C PRO A 327 -1.99 -11.32 0.42
N GLN A 328 -1.03 -12.22 0.63
CA GLN A 328 -0.90 -12.88 1.92
C GLN A 328 -0.66 -11.76 2.91
N SER A 329 -1.65 -11.41 3.72
CA SER A 329 -1.49 -10.34 4.68
C SER A 329 -0.58 -10.86 5.80
N ILE A 330 0.73 -10.70 5.63
CA ILE A 330 1.64 -10.72 6.76
C ILE A 330 1.34 -9.43 7.54
N ALA A 331 0.81 -9.60 8.74
CA ALA A 331 0.47 -8.52 9.67
C ALA A 331 -0.56 -7.48 9.15
N PRO A 332 -1.82 -7.89 8.85
CA PRO A 332 -2.84 -7.00 8.29
C PRO A 332 -3.19 -5.81 9.19
N LYS A 333 -3.22 -5.98 10.52
CA LYS A 333 -3.51 -4.87 11.44
C LYS A 333 -2.32 -3.92 11.55
N ALA A 334 -1.10 -4.46 11.56
CA ALA A 334 0.12 -3.67 11.66
C ALA A 334 0.35 -2.83 10.41
N LYS A 335 0.29 -3.43 9.22
CA LYS A 335 0.47 -2.74 7.93
C LYS A 335 -0.60 -1.67 7.66
N LYS A 336 -1.75 -1.72 8.34
CA LYS A 336 -2.78 -0.66 8.28
C LYS A 336 -2.43 0.60 9.06
N LEU A 337 -1.57 0.51 10.06
CA LEU A 337 -1.25 1.61 10.98
C LEU A 337 0.21 2.07 10.86
N PHE A 338 1.13 1.14 10.59
CA PHE A 338 2.56 1.35 10.65
C PHE A 338 3.22 1.21 9.27
N THR A 339 4.33 1.94 9.07
CA THR A 339 5.22 1.78 7.90
C THR A 339 6.65 1.51 8.32
N ASN A 340 7.30 0.59 7.63
CA ASN A 340 8.75 0.39 7.66
C ASN A 340 9.18 -0.32 6.37
N HIS A 341 10.27 0.11 5.74
CA HIS A 341 10.80 -0.48 4.50
C HIS A 341 11.81 -1.62 4.71
N ASN A 342 12.23 -1.86 5.95
CA ASN A 342 13.32 -2.76 6.34
C ASN A 342 12.92 -3.75 7.45
N MET A 343 11.64 -3.86 7.82
CA MET A 343 11.18 -4.87 8.78
C MET A 343 11.10 -6.24 8.12
N SER A 344 11.54 -7.29 8.82
CA SER A 344 11.36 -8.68 8.36
C SER A 344 9.93 -9.18 8.58
N ASP A 345 9.55 -10.29 7.95
CA ASP A 345 8.23 -10.90 8.14
C ASP A 345 8.01 -11.37 9.59
N GLU A 346 9.05 -11.84 10.27
CA GLU A 346 8.99 -12.19 11.70
C GLU A 346 8.75 -10.96 12.57
N GLU A 347 9.38 -9.83 12.22
CA GLU A 347 9.19 -8.57 12.93
C GLU A 347 7.76 -8.04 12.72
N TRP A 348 7.25 -8.11 11.49
CA TRP A 348 5.84 -7.78 11.20
C TRP A 348 4.88 -8.68 11.95
N LYS A 349 5.11 -9.99 11.95
CA LYS A 349 4.29 -10.96 12.68
C LYS A 349 4.30 -10.69 14.18
N LYS A 350 5.46 -10.36 14.76
CA LYS A 350 5.56 -9.99 16.17
C LYS A 350 4.74 -8.76 16.50
N LEU A 351 4.80 -7.73 15.66
CA LEU A 351 4.00 -6.52 15.84
C LEU A 351 2.50 -6.83 15.70
N GLU A 352 2.11 -7.70 14.77
CA GLU A 352 0.73 -8.19 14.65
C GLU A 352 0.26 -8.90 15.92
N ASP A 353 1.06 -9.82 16.46
CA ASP A 353 0.72 -10.56 17.69
C ASP A 353 0.53 -9.61 18.89
N MET A 354 1.32 -8.53 18.96
CA MET A 354 1.15 -7.48 19.99
C MET A 354 -0.15 -6.70 19.77
N LEU A 355 -0.49 -6.37 18.52
CA LEU A 355 -1.74 -5.71 18.18
C LEU A 355 -2.96 -6.61 18.39
N ASP A 356 -2.85 -7.92 18.17
CA ASP A 356 -3.91 -8.88 18.45
C ASP A 356 -4.27 -8.85 19.93
N LYS A 357 -3.28 -9.00 20.81
CA LYS A 357 -3.47 -8.87 22.27
C LYS A 357 -4.06 -7.52 22.67
N LEU A 358 -3.54 -6.43 22.10
CA LEU A 358 -4.00 -5.08 22.38
C LEU A 358 -5.45 -4.86 21.92
N THR A 359 -5.84 -5.44 20.78
CA THR A 359 -7.18 -5.27 20.21
C THR A 359 -8.23 -6.21 20.80
N ASP A 360 -7.81 -7.26 21.50
CA ASP A 360 -8.70 -8.09 22.34
C ASP A 360 -9.19 -7.34 23.58
N ASP A 361 -8.41 -6.37 24.08
CA ASP A 361 -8.85 -5.43 25.12
C ASP A 361 -9.77 -4.33 24.55
N CYS A 362 -10.80 -3.94 25.30
CA CYS A 362 -11.75 -2.94 24.85
C CYS A 362 -11.09 -1.57 24.62
N MET A 363 -10.26 -1.12 25.56
CA MET A 363 -9.60 0.18 25.50
C MET A 363 -8.51 0.18 24.43
N GLY A 364 -7.69 -0.86 24.36
CA GLY A 364 -6.69 -1.05 23.31
C GLY A 364 -7.31 -1.13 21.92
N GLY A 365 -8.39 -1.90 21.74
CA GLY A 365 -9.13 -1.99 20.49
C GLY A 365 -9.70 -0.65 20.02
N ASN A 366 -10.20 0.18 20.94
CA ASN A 366 -10.66 1.53 20.62
C ASN A 366 -9.51 2.49 20.28
N LEU A 367 -8.39 2.41 20.99
CA LEU A 367 -7.18 3.19 20.67
C LEU A 367 -6.70 2.88 19.25
N TYR A 368 -6.58 1.60 18.90
CA TYR A 368 -6.21 1.14 17.55
C TYR A 368 -7.16 1.73 16.49
N LYS A 369 -8.47 1.58 16.68
CA LYS A 369 -9.48 2.11 15.74
C LYS A 369 -9.41 3.62 15.58
N LYS A 370 -9.18 4.36 16.67
CA LYS A 370 -9.09 5.83 16.62
C LYS A 370 -7.84 6.29 15.90
N LEU A 371 -6.70 5.63 16.10
CA LEU A 371 -5.48 5.89 15.35
C LEU A 371 -5.70 5.58 13.87
N TYR A 372 -6.19 4.38 13.55
CA TYR A 372 -6.45 3.94 12.18
C TYR A 372 -7.42 4.87 11.43
N ASN A 373 -8.51 5.32 12.06
CA ASN A 373 -9.53 6.17 11.43
C ASN A 373 -9.23 7.68 11.53
N SER A 374 -8.07 8.08 12.04
CA SER A 374 -7.77 9.48 12.30
C SER A 374 -7.61 10.28 11.00
N THR A 375 -8.46 11.29 10.82
CA THR A 375 -8.33 12.26 9.71
C THR A 375 -7.01 13.05 9.79
N ALA A 376 -6.39 13.15 10.98
CA ALA A 376 -5.08 13.77 11.17
C ALA A 376 -3.92 12.93 10.59
N LEU A 377 -4.13 11.62 10.42
CA LEU A 377 -3.19 10.79 9.66
C LEU A 377 -3.30 11.12 8.17
N ASN A 378 -4.48 11.42 7.62
CA ASN A 378 -4.65 11.87 6.23
C ASN A 378 -3.92 10.99 5.19
N GLY A 379 -3.81 9.68 5.46
CA GLY A 379 -3.02 8.73 4.67
C GLY A 379 -1.52 8.63 5.01
N ASN A 380 -1.05 9.27 6.08
CA ASN A 380 0.30 9.10 6.64
C ASN A 380 0.30 8.00 7.70
N PHE A 381 1.31 7.16 7.65
CA PHE A 381 1.50 6.05 8.57
C PHE A 381 2.38 6.46 9.75
N ILE A 382 2.31 5.73 10.86
CA ILE A 382 3.31 5.83 11.94
C ILE A 382 4.53 5.05 11.51
N SER A 383 5.70 5.69 11.44
CA SER A 383 6.95 4.95 11.19
C SER A 383 7.21 4.04 12.39
N PHE A 384 7.34 2.74 12.19
CA PHE A 384 7.61 1.79 13.29
C PHE A 384 8.98 1.19 13.11
N ARG A 385 9.74 0.95 14.18
CA ARG A 385 10.94 0.09 14.10
C ARG A 385 11.24 -0.58 15.43
N PHE A 386 11.73 -1.81 15.35
CA PHE A 386 12.38 -2.42 16.50
C PHE A 386 13.78 -1.86 16.72
N VAL A 387 14.18 -1.71 17.98
CA VAL A 387 15.51 -1.26 18.41
C VAL A 387 16.14 -2.24 19.38
N GLU A 388 17.47 -2.24 19.47
CA GLU A 388 18.23 -3.11 20.38
C GLU A 388 18.35 -2.46 21.77
N GLU A 389 18.35 -1.13 21.83
CA GLU A 389 18.30 -0.38 23.07
C GLU A 389 17.02 -0.69 23.84
N LYS A 390 17.11 -0.78 25.17
CA LYS A 390 15.95 -1.00 26.04
C LYS A 390 15.12 0.28 26.16
N GLU A 391 14.46 0.65 25.07
CA GLU A 391 13.68 1.88 24.90
C GLU A 391 12.33 1.58 24.22
N ALA A 392 11.28 2.23 24.72
CA ALA A 392 10.00 2.42 24.05
C ALA A 392 9.82 3.93 23.92
N ILE A 393 9.61 4.43 22.70
CA ILE A 393 9.42 5.86 22.49
C ILE A 393 8.64 6.15 21.21
N TYR A 394 7.62 6.99 21.33
CA TYR A 394 7.00 7.70 20.24
C TYR A 394 7.59 9.12 20.12
N ASP A 395 8.25 9.37 18.99
CA ASP A 395 8.77 10.68 18.62
C ASP A 395 7.74 11.44 17.74
N PRO A 396 7.07 12.48 18.27
CA PRO A 396 6.08 13.25 17.52
C PRO A 396 6.68 14.08 16.38
N SER A 397 7.97 14.39 16.42
CA SER A 397 8.64 15.21 15.39
C SER A 397 8.85 14.42 14.09
N THR A 398 9.21 13.15 14.22
CA THR A 398 9.42 12.23 13.11
C THR A 398 8.25 11.26 12.89
N ARG A 399 7.26 11.26 13.79
CA ARG A 399 6.15 10.28 13.85
C ARG A 399 6.66 8.84 13.88
N THR A 400 7.74 8.62 14.64
CA THR A 400 8.39 7.31 14.74
C THR A 400 8.09 6.69 16.09
N LEU A 401 7.53 5.49 16.09
CA LEU A 401 7.40 4.61 17.25
C LEU A 401 8.55 3.60 17.22
N LYS A 402 9.39 3.62 18.26
CA LYS A 402 10.48 2.68 18.46
C LYS A 402 10.15 1.79 19.64
N LEU A 403 10.42 0.50 19.51
CA LEU A 403 10.17 -0.47 20.57
C LEU A 403 11.32 -1.46 20.67
N ASN A 404 11.76 -1.78 21.87
CA ASN A 404 12.72 -2.87 22.05
C ASN A 404 12.09 -4.21 21.68
N LYS A 405 12.87 -5.11 21.07
CA LYS A 405 12.38 -6.44 20.68
C LYS A 405 11.86 -7.27 21.86
N ASN A 406 12.30 -7.03 23.09
CA ASN A 406 11.89 -7.83 24.25
C ASN A 406 10.72 -7.22 25.04
N MET A 407 10.09 -6.16 24.54
CA MET A 407 8.94 -5.51 25.17
C MET A 407 7.62 -6.18 24.79
N ASP A 408 6.60 -5.97 25.63
CA ASP A 408 5.28 -6.58 25.54
C ASP A 408 4.24 -5.59 24.97
N SER A 409 2.99 -6.04 24.81
CA SER A 409 1.95 -5.23 24.16
C SER A 409 1.59 -3.99 24.98
N ASN A 410 1.79 -4.00 26.30
CA ASN A 410 1.55 -2.84 27.15
C ASN A 410 2.51 -1.65 26.86
N GLU A 411 3.77 -1.89 26.52
CA GLU A 411 4.67 -0.82 26.09
C GLU A 411 4.28 -0.28 24.71
N LEU A 412 3.85 -1.16 23.79
CA LEU A 412 3.29 -0.72 22.52
C LEU A 412 2.03 0.14 22.73
N PHE A 413 1.14 -0.25 23.64
CA PHE A 413 -0.04 0.53 24.02
C PHE A 413 0.33 1.92 24.53
N HIS A 414 1.34 2.01 25.41
CA HIS A 414 1.83 3.27 25.96
C HIS A 414 2.25 4.24 24.85
N GLU A 415 3.08 3.77 23.92
CA GLU A 415 3.59 4.61 22.84
C GLU A 415 2.52 4.93 21.76
N MET A 416 1.59 4.00 21.51
CA MET A 416 0.43 4.27 20.66
C MET A 416 -0.47 5.35 21.26
N LEU A 417 -0.62 5.40 22.60
CA LEU A 417 -1.38 6.44 23.26
C LEU A 417 -0.71 7.80 23.12
N HIS A 418 0.63 7.88 23.20
CA HIS A 418 1.36 9.11 22.88
C HIS A 418 1.14 9.56 21.43
N ALA A 419 1.09 8.62 20.48
CA ALA A 419 0.75 8.93 19.10
C ALA A 419 -0.67 9.52 18.97
N TYR A 420 -1.64 8.96 19.70
CA TYR A 420 -3.02 9.44 19.71
C TYR A 420 -3.14 10.82 20.38
N GLN A 421 -2.51 11.01 21.54
CA GLN A 421 -2.45 12.29 22.25
C GLN A 421 -1.90 13.39 21.36
N TYR A 422 -0.80 13.12 20.63
CA TYR A 422 -0.21 14.11 19.74
C TYR A 422 -1.15 14.54 18.60
N GLN A 423 -1.98 13.63 18.08
CA GLN A 423 -2.98 13.96 17.06
C GLN A 423 -4.09 14.89 17.59
N ASN A 424 -4.36 14.85 18.89
CA ASN A 424 -5.37 15.67 19.54
C ASN A 424 -4.79 16.98 20.11
N GLU A 425 -3.47 17.14 20.10
CA GLU A 425 -2.82 18.39 20.51
C GLU A 425 -2.89 19.46 19.42
N LYS A 426 -2.96 20.73 19.84
CA LYS A 426 -3.05 21.87 18.90
C LYS A 426 -1.84 21.97 17.97
N ASN A 427 -0.66 21.64 18.49
CA ASN A 427 0.63 21.66 17.79
C ASN A 427 1.73 21.07 18.70
N TYR A 428 2.93 20.91 18.13
CA TYR A 428 4.12 20.45 18.85
C TYR A 428 4.44 21.25 20.13
N THR A 429 4.28 22.58 20.12
CA THR A 429 4.55 23.41 21.31
C THR A 429 3.57 23.10 22.44
N SER A 430 2.29 22.89 22.12
CA SER A 430 1.26 22.48 23.08
C SER A 430 1.61 21.13 23.72
N PHE A 431 2.02 20.16 22.89
CA PHE A 431 2.48 18.85 23.35
C PHE A 431 3.68 18.93 24.30
N VAL A 432 4.72 19.70 23.95
CA VAL A 432 5.91 19.87 24.79
C VAL A 432 5.58 20.56 26.12
N ASN A 433 4.68 21.55 26.11
CA ASN A 433 4.31 22.28 27.33
C ASN A 433 3.45 21.45 28.29
N ALA A 434 2.70 20.48 27.77
CA ALA A 434 1.86 19.57 28.56
C ALA A 434 2.45 18.16 28.69
N ARG A 435 3.74 17.97 28.40
CA ARG A 435 4.36 16.64 28.32
C ARG A 435 4.16 15.82 29.60
N MET A 436 4.35 16.43 30.78
CA MET A 436 4.10 15.76 32.05
C MET A 436 2.64 15.32 32.21
N ASN A 437 1.68 16.17 31.82
CA ASN A 437 0.25 15.84 31.89
C ASN A 437 -0.07 14.61 31.02
N LEU A 438 0.46 14.58 29.79
CA LEU A 438 0.25 13.50 28.83
C LEU A 438 0.91 12.19 29.27
N ASP A 439 2.10 12.25 29.87
CA ASP A 439 2.76 11.09 30.47
C ASP A 439 1.99 10.55 31.68
N ILE A 440 1.44 11.41 32.54
CA ILE A 440 0.61 10.95 33.66
C ILE A 440 -0.63 10.20 33.15
N GLU A 441 -1.32 10.74 32.13
CA GLU A 441 -2.44 10.06 31.47
C GLU A 441 -2.02 8.72 30.86
N ALA A 442 -0.89 8.69 30.13
CA ALA A 442 -0.41 7.49 29.45
C ALA A 442 -0.01 6.38 30.43
N HIS A 443 0.68 6.72 31.52
CA HIS A 443 1.02 5.78 32.58
C HIS A 443 -0.22 5.25 33.30
N TYR A 444 -1.23 6.09 33.54
CA TYR A 444 -2.48 5.63 34.17
C TYR A 444 -3.28 4.71 33.24
N ALA A 445 -3.39 5.05 31.96
CA ALA A 445 -4.03 4.21 30.96
C ALA A 445 -3.29 2.86 30.81
N GLN A 446 -1.96 2.86 30.77
CA GLN A 446 -1.15 1.64 30.73
C GLN A 446 -1.40 0.76 31.96
N TYR A 447 -1.49 1.37 33.15
CA TYR A 447 -1.85 0.66 34.37
C TYR A 447 -3.24 0.02 34.28
N LEU A 448 -4.25 0.74 33.78
CA LEU A 448 -5.60 0.20 33.60
C LEU A 448 -5.64 -0.93 32.57
N TYR A 449 -4.93 -0.79 31.45
CA TYR A 449 -4.74 -1.84 30.44
C TYR A 449 -4.13 -3.11 31.07
N LEU A 450 -3.06 -2.93 31.85
CA LEU A 450 -2.38 -4.03 32.53
C LEU A 450 -3.27 -4.71 33.58
N LYS A 451 -4.04 -3.95 34.37
CA LYS A 451 -4.98 -4.49 35.38
C LYS A 451 -6.02 -5.44 34.75
N GLY A 452 -6.41 -5.18 33.50
CA GLY A 452 -7.34 -6.01 32.73
C GLY A 452 -6.70 -7.15 31.94
N SER A 453 -5.36 -7.24 31.89
CA SER A 453 -4.64 -8.16 31.00
C SER A 453 -3.89 -9.26 31.73
N LEU A 454 -3.63 -10.36 31.02
CA LEU A 454 -2.76 -11.45 31.49
C LEU A 454 -1.27 -11.02 31.56
N GLU A 455 -0.91 -9.85 31.06
CA GLU A 455 0.47 -9.35 31.07
C GLU A 455 0.91 -8.80 32.44
N TYR A 456 -0.04 -8.49 33.34
CA TYR A 456 0.29 -7.91 34.65
C TYR A 456 1.27 -8.77 35.45
N ASP A 457 1.11 -10.09 35.42
CA ASP A 457 1.90 -11.00 36.24
C ASP A 457 3.37 -11.12 35.80
N VAL A 458 3.67 -10.79 34.53
CA VAL A 458 4.98 -11.00 33.90
C VAL A 458 5.68 -9.71 33.47
N CYS A 459 4.98 -8.57 33.42
CA CYS A 459 5.53 -7.30 32.95
C CYS A 459 6.44 -6.59 33.98
N GLU A 460 7.28 -5.67 33.49
CA GLU A 460 8.18 -4.87 34.35
C GLU A 460 7.42 -3.95 35.31
N TRP A 461 6.16 -3.62 35.03
CA TRP A 461 5.32 -2.77 35.87
C TRP A 461 5.13 -3.37 37.26
N ARG A 462 4.80 -4.66 37.35
CA ARG A 462 4.67 -5.38 38.62
C ARG A 462 5.98 -5.36 39.40
N GLN A 463 7.10 -5.63 38.73
CA GLN A 463 8.41 -5.55 39.39
C GLN A 463 8.69 -4.13 39.90
N ALA A 464 8.31 -3.10 39.15
CA ALA A 464 8.48 -1.72 39.57
C ALA A 464 7.67 -1.39 40.84
N VAL A 465 6.45 -1.91 40.96
CA VAL A 465 5.54 -1.69 42.10
C VAL A 465 5.90 -2.59 43.30
N GLU A 466 6.01 -3.90 43.10
CA GLU A 466 6.13 -4.87 44.18
C GLU A 466 7.55 -4.98 44.72
N VAL A 467 8.55 -4.96 43.82
CA VAL A 467 9.96 -5.19 44.17
C VAL A 467 10.70 -3.87 44.33
N LYS A 468 10.70 -3.01 43.31
CA LYS A 468 11.48 -1.76 43.31
C LYS A 468 10.83 -0.64 44.11
N LYS A 469 9.55 -0.78 44.48
CA LYS A 469 8.75 0.24 45.20
C LYS A 469 8.87 1.62 44.54
N SER A 470 8.77 1.64 43.20
CA SER A 470 8.92 2.84 42.40
C SER A 470 7.84 3.86 42.77
N ARG A 471 8.28 5.03 43.26
CA ARG A 471 7.38 6.12 43.66
C ARG A 471 6.48 6.58 42.53
N ARG A 472 7.01 6.63 41.30
CA ARG A 472 6.26 7.01 40.10
C ARG A 472 5.08 6.07 39.87
N HIS A 473 5.33 4.76 39.80
CA HIS A 473 4.27 3.77 39.55
C HIS A 473 3.24 3.72 40.69
N LEU A 474 3.70 3.82 41.95
CA LEU A 474 2.81 3.88 43.11
C LEU A 474 1.93 5.14 43.07
N ALA A 475 2.49 6.31 42.73
CA ALA A 475 1.72 7.55 42.60
C ALA A 475 0.69 7.48 41.47
N VAL A 476 1.04 6.85 40.34
CA VAL A 476 0.07 6.59 39.25
C VAL A 476 -1.08 5.72 39.74
N MET A 477 -0.81 4.65 40.49
CA MET A 477 -1.86 3.77 41.02
C MET A 477 -2.80 4.48 42.01
N THR A 478 -2.31 5.46 42.78
CA THR A 478 -3.16 6.25 43.69
C THR A 478 -4.22 7.08 42.98
N LEU A 479 -4.13 7.26 41.65
CA LEU A 479 -5.19 7.90 40.87
C LEU A 479 -6.52 7.15 40.93
N ASN A 480 -6.53 5.83 41.16
CA ASN A 480 -7.77 5.05 41.33
C ASN A 480 -8.64 5.52 42.51
N ASP A 481 -8.03 6.16 43.52
CA ASP A 481 -8.77 6.69 44.66
C ASP A 481 -9.60 7.93 44.27
N TYR A 482 -9.29 8.54 43.12
CA TYR A 482 -9.86 9.79 42.64
C TYR A 482 -10.61 9.65 41.31
N LEU A 483 -10.15 8.74 40.44
CA LEU A 483 -10.66 8.52 39.09
C LEU A 483 -11.23 7.10 38.95
N ASP A 484 -12.29 6.97 38.16
CA ASP A 484 -12.77 5.68 37.68
C ASP A 484 -11.89 5.13 36.54
N ASP A 485 -12.14 3.87 36.20
CA ASP A 485 -11.42 3.13 35.16
C ASP A 485 -11.65 3.72 33.73
N LYS A 486 -12.44 4.79 33.60
CA LYS A 486 -12.68 5.54 32.35
C LYS A 486 -12.02 6.92 32.36
N GLY A 487 -11.45 7.37 33.48
CA GLY A 487 -10.83 8.68 33.62
C GLY A 487 -11.82 9.81 33.98
N TYR A 488 -12.96 9.47 34.58
CA TYR A 488 -13.84 10.44 35.25
C TYR A 488 -13.52 10.51 36.74
N LEU A 489 -13.68 11.70 37.30
CA LEU A 489 -13.60 11.91 38.73
C LEU A 489 -14.74 11.17 39.46
N HIS A 490 -14.43 10.49 40.57
CA HIS A 490 -15.45 9.85 41.41
C HIS A 490 -16.46 10.87 41.97
N GLU A 491 -17.71 10.43 42.14
CA GLU A 491 -18.77 11.28 42.67
C GLU A 491 -18.42 11.81 44.07
N GLY A 492 -18.61 13.12 44.27
CA GLY A 492 -18.35 13.78 45.55
C GLY A 492 -16.90 14.23 45.78
N MET A 493 -15.98 13.95 44.83
CA MET A 493 -14.61 14.44 44.91
C MET A 493 -14.50 15.91 44.50
N ASP A 494 -13.69 16.67 45.24
CA ASP A 494 -13.43 18.08 44.96
C ASP A 494 -12.33 18.22 43.89
N GLN A 495 -12.67 18.80 42.74
CA GLN A 495 -11.76 18.91 41.60
C GLN A 495 -10.48 19.71 41.93
N GLU A 496 -10.58 20.78 42.73
CA GLU A 496 -9.42 21.63 43.08
C GLU A 496 -8.45 20.89 44.02
N LEU A 497 -8.99 20.13 44.97
CA LEU A 497 -8.21 19.27 45.86
C LEU A 497 -7.46 18.21 45.05
N VAL A 498 -8.13 17.56 44.08
CA VAL A 498 -7.50 16.54 43.24
C VAL A 498 -6.45 17.15 42.31
N ASN A 499 -6.71 18.31 41.70
CA ASN A 499 -5.69 19.03 40.93
C ASN A 499 -4.44 19.32 41.77
N SER A 500 -4.63 19.81 43.01
CA SER A 500 -3.53 20.07 43.94
C SER A 500 -2.80 18.78 44.30
N PHE A 501 -3.52 17.69 44.53
CA PHE A 501 -2.91 16.38 44.80
C PHE A 501 -2.02 15.92 43.64
N VAL A 502 -2.49 16.01 42.40
CA VAL A 502 -1.72 15.64 41.21
C VAL A 502 -0.45 16.48 41.09
N GLU A 503 -0.56 17.80 41.22
CA GLU A 503 0.58 18.71 41.09
C GLU A 503 1.64 18.47 42.19
N PHE A 504 1.24 18.34 43.45
CA PHE A 504 2.20 18.25 44.56
C PHE A 504 2.67 16.83 44.89
N ASN A 505 1.99 15.78 44.40
CA ASN A 505 2.37 14.39 44.68
C ASN A 505 2.77 13.63 43.42
N ILE A 506 1.91 13.61 42.40
CA ILE A 506 2.13 12.78 41.20
C ILE A 506 3.22 13.40 40.32
N VAL A 507 3.10 14.68 39.96
CA VAL A 507 4.11 15.39 39.17
C VAL A 507 5.48 15.34 39.88
N GLU A 508 5.51 15.53 41.19
CA GLU A 508 6.74 15.44 41.99
C GLU A 508 7.31 14.02 42.05
N ALA A 509 6.47 12.97 42.02
CA ALA A 509 6.94 11.60 41.91
C ALA A 509 7.59 11.32 40.54
N PHE A 510 7.04 11.87 39.46
CA PHE A 510 7.62 11.79 38.13
C PHE A 510 8.96 12.53 38.05
N LYS A 511 9.03 13.81 38.47
CA LYS A 511 10.24 14.65 38.38
C LYS A 511 11.47 14.09 39.13
N ARG A 512 11.27 13.18 40.08
CA ARG A 512 12.36 12.46 40.77
C ARG A 512 13.03 11.39 39.91
N THR A 513 12.40 11.01 38.81
CA THR A 513 12.90 10.05 37.82
C THR A 513 13.62 10.84 36.72
N ILE A 514 14.87 10.47 36.40
CA ILE A 514 15.78 11.32 35.63
C ILE A 514 15.22 11.68 34.24
N GLU A 515 14.48 10.76 33.64
CA GLU A 515 13.84 10.86 32.32
C GLU A 515 12.75 11.94 32.27
N TYR A 516 12.09 12.24 33.40
CA TYR A 516 10.95 13.17 33.48
C TYR A 516 11.29 14.49 34.17
N LYS A 517 12.53 14.65 34.64
CA LYS A 517 12.95 15.79 35.46
C LYS A 517 12.66 17.14 34.80
N ASP A 518 12.87 17.22 33.49
CA ASP A 518 12.76 18.45 32.71
C ASP A 518 11.42 18.57 31.95
N TYR A 519 10.49 17.64 32.17
CA TYR A 519 9.17 17.68 31.53
C TYR A 519 8.33 18.81 32.12
N LYS A 520 7.71 19.58 31.23
CA LYS A 520 6.82 20.68 31.61
C LYS A 520 5.45 20.13 32.02
N TYR A 521 4.90 20.74 33.07
CA TYR A 521 3.55 20.51 33.55
C TYR A 521 2.72 21.77 33.29
N ASP A 522 1.59 21.63 32.60
CA ASP A 522 0.65 22.71 32.34
C ASP A 522 -0.42 22.71 33.44
N SER A 523 -0.26 23.58 34.44
CA SER A 523 -1.19 23.73 35.56
C SER A 523 -2.53 24.37 35.16
N ASN A 524 -2.67 24.86 33.93
CA ASN A 524 -3.96 25.35 33.42
C ASN A 524 -4.87 24.21 32.96
N ARG A 525 -4.34 22.98 32.81
CA ARG A 525 -5.15 21.79 32.50
C ARG A 525 -5.63 21.15 33.79
N ASP A 526 -6.93 21.19 34.01
CA ASP A 526 -7.55 20.49 35.12
C ASP A 526 -7.52 18.96 34.93
N ILE A 527 -7.80 18.23 36.00
CA ILE A 527 -7.82 16.77 36.02
C ILE A 527 -8.74 16.20 34.94
N GLN A 528 -9.90 16.81 34.72
CA GLN A 528 -10.81 16.37 33.68
C GLN A 528 -10.15 16.51 32.31
N SER A 529 -9.52 17.64 32.01
CA SER A 529 -8.82 17.87 30.74
C SER A 529 -7.63 16.92 30.55
N ASN A 530 -6.91 16.58 31.63
CA ASN A 530 -5.74 15.70 31.58
C ASN A 530 -6.09 14.26 31.17
N PHE A 531 -7.29 13.77 31.48
CA PHE A 531 -7.73 12.39 31.18
C PHE A 531 -8.75 12.31 30.02
N ALA A 532 -8.80 13.34 29.17
CA ALA A 532 -9.75 13.40 28.07
C ALA A 532 -9.51 12.34 26.99
N ASN A 533 -8.25 11.98 26.71
CA ASN A 533 -7.95 10.95 25.71
C ASN A 533 -8.33 9.57 26.25
N LEU A 534 -8.06 9.31 27.54
CA LEU A 534 -8.47 8.08 28.23
C LEU A 534 -10.00 7.89 28.15
N ARG A 535 -10.79 8.93 28.44
CA ARG A 535 -12.25 8.87 28.30
C ARG A 535 -12.70 8.55 26.89
N GLU A 536 -12.01 9.11 25.89
CA GLU A 536 -12.34 8.87 24.50
C GLU A 536 -12.07 7.42 24.08
N ILE A 537 -10.94 6.83 24.48
CA ILE A 537 -10.62 5.43 24.16
C ILE A 537 -11.42 4.43 25.00
N THR A 538 -12.00 4.84 26.13
CA THR A 538 -12.84 3.98 27.00
C THR A 538 -14.35 4.18 26.81
N LYS A 539 -14.79 5.07 25.92
CA LYS A 539 -16.19 5.50 25.77
C LYS A 539 -17.21 4.37 25.55
N ASN A 540 -16.80 3.27 24.93
CA ASN A 540 -17.64 2.10 24.66
C ASN A 540 -17.16 0.83 25.39
N CYS A 541 -16.32 1.05 26.39
CA CYS A 541 -16.09 0.15 27.52
C CYS A 541 -17.00 0.69 28.66
#